data_AF-A0A359IJK5-F1
#
_entry.id   AF-A0A359IJK5-F1
#
_cell.length_a   1.000
_cell.length_b   1.000
_cell.length_c   1.000
_cell.angle_alpha   90.00
_cell.angle_beta   90.00
_cell.angle_gamma   90.00
#
_symmetry.space_group_name_H-M   'P 1'
#
loop_
_entity.id
_entity.type
_entity.pdbx_description
1 polymer ?
#
loop_
_entity_poly.entity_id
_entity_poly.type
_entity_poly.pdbx_seq_one_letter_code
_entity_poly.pdbx_strand_id
1 'polypeptide(L)'
;MSLTPEEKQRRREERKRLKYEREHRIIYDVDHKLCTVCNTYKPSTTEYYYRNKHNSIDGLSNRCLECEIKISKQWAKDNKERHNELNRKAFKENRWNIKNIRRENSKKRRENGKHDEWLLKNPDKMLKYMQDRQHKNHNINKNEWNNCKEYFNNECAYCGLPLSQHYFTRKGITKLGDFHKEHVDHKGNNNLSNCVPSCGSCNDHKWKFDFEEWYNLDNKRYSQERYDKIIKWLTDDYKVYIEPPKPKGKYTRKSVG
;
A
#
# COMPACT_ATOMS: atom_id res chain seq x y z
N MET A 1 11.47 63.95 -16.50
CA MET A 1 12.01 63.38 -17.76
C MET A 1 12.10 61.87 -17.61
N SER A 2 11.53 61.10 -18.53
CA SER A 2 11.64 59.64 -18.54
C SER A 2 13.05 59.22 -18.97
N LEU A 3 13.61 58.19 -18.32
CA LEU A 3 14.92 57.63 -18.69
C LEU A 3 14.86 56.99 -20.08
N THR A 4 15.95 57.13 -20.86
CA THR A 4 16.09 56.44 -22.15
C THR A 4 16.17 54.92 -21.98
N PRO A 5 15.81 54.12 -22.99
CA PRO A 5 15.96 52.67 -22.94
C PRO A 5 17.38 52.19 -22.61
N GLU A 6 18.40 52.85 -23.17
CA GLU A 6 19.82 52.54 -22.95
C GLU A 6 20.22 52.81 -21.50
N GLU A 7 19.76 53.95 -20.96
CA GLU A 7 20.02 54.30 -19.57
C GLU A 7 19.32 53.35 -18.59
N LYS A 8 18.12 52.88 -18.93
CA LYS A 8 17.41 51.83 -18.16
C LYS A 8 18.18 50.51 -18.18
N GLN A 9 18.75 50.12 -19.32
CA GLN A 9 19.55 48.90 -19.44
C GLN A 9 20.86 49.00 -18.65
N ARG A 10 21.60 50.10 -18.80
CA ARG A 10 22.83 50.37 -18.03
C ARG A 10 22.60 50.26 -16.53
N ARG A 11 21.56 50.93 -16.01
CA ARG A 11 21.19 50.86 -14.58
C ARG A 11 20.75 49.47 -14.13
N ARG A 12 20.25 48.62 -15.04
CA ARG A 12 19.86 47.23 -14.73
C ARG A 12 21.10 46.35 -14.59
N GLU A 13 22.04 46.48 -15.51
CA GLU A 13 23.32 45.74 -15.51
C GLU A 13 24.17 46.13 -14.30
N GLU A 14 24.26 47.43 -14.00
CA GLU A 14 24.95 47.93 -12.81
C GLU A 14 24.36 47.35 -11.52
N ARG A 15 23.03 47.33 -11.38
CA ARG A 15 22.35 46.70 -10.23
C ARG A 15 22.63 45.21 -10.11
N LYS A 16 22.74 44.50 -11.24
CA LYS A 16 23.10 43.07 -11.23
C LYS A 16 24.54 42.87 -10.78
N ARG A 17 25.48 43.66 -11.31
CA ARG A 17 26.91 43.61 -10.96
C ARG A 17 27.11 43.87 -9.47
N LEU A 18 26.58 44.98 -8.95
CA LEU A 18 26.67 45.32 -7.52
C LEU A 18 26.09 44.24 -6.61
N LYS A 19 24.99 43.59 -7.04
CA LYS A 19 24.40 42.49 -6.30
C LYS A 19 25.28 41.23 -6.34
N TYR A 20 25.86 40.90 -7.49
CA TYR A 20 26.80 39.79 -7.62
C TYR A 20 28.03 40.00 -6.72
N GLU A 21 28.67 41.16 -6.79
CA GLU A 21 29.85 41.52 -5.97
C GLU A 21 29.58 41.43 -4.46
N ARG A 22 28.35 41.72 -4.02
CA ARG A 22 27.95 41.60 -2.61
C ARG A 22 27.71 40.16 -2.18
N GLU A 23 27.15 39.34 -3.07
CA GLU A 23 26.67 37.99 -2.74
C GLU A 23 27.70 36.91 -3.09
N HIS A 24 28.72 37.24 -3.88
CA HIS A 24 29.74 36.31 -4.37
C HIS A 24 31.15 36.71 -3.94
N ARG A 25 32.04 35.72 -3.81
CA ARG A 25 33.48 35.92 -3.61
C ARG A 25 34.27 34.76 -4.18
N ILE A 26 35.47 35.04 -4.69
CA ILE A 26 36.42 34.00 -5.10
C ILE A 26 37.18 33.51 -3.86
N ILE A 27 37.14 32.20 -3.61
CA ILE A 27 37.93 31.54 -2.56
C ILE A 27 38.65 30.38 -3.22
N TYR A 28 39.98 30.35 -3.16
CA TYR A 28 40.80 29.33 -3.82
C TYR A 28 40.44 29.15 -5.31
N ASP A 29 40.33 30.26 -6.05
CA ASP A 29 39.96 30.29 -7.48
C ASP A 29 38.57 29.72 -7.82
N VAL A 30 37.71 29.51 -6.82
CA VAL A 30 36.33 29.04 -7.00
C VAL A 30 35.35 30.13 -6.58
N ASP A 31 34.36 30.41 -7.43
CA ASP A 31 33.26 31.31 -7.11
C ASP A 31 32.37 30.71 -6.01
N HIS A 32 32.19 31.46 -4.93
CA HIS A 32 31.34 31.10 -3.81
C HIS A 32 30.25 32.13 -3.61
N LYS A 33 29.03 31.64 -3.42
CA LYS A 33 27.85 32.44 -3.09
C LYS A 33 27.54 32.39 -1.60
N LEU A 34 27.07 33.50 -1.05
CA LEU A 34 26.58 33.62 0.31
C LEU A 34 25.13 33.11 0.43
N CYS A 35 24.89 32.15 1.33
CA CYS A 35 23.53 31.75 1.70
C CYS A 35 22.89 32.78 2.63
N THR A 36 21.70 33.28 2.30
CA THR A 36 20.99 34.31 3.08
C THR A 36 20.39 33.82 4.41
N VAL A 37 20.43 32.51 4.68
CA VAL A 37 19.85 31.92 5.90
C VAL A 37 20.95 31.55 6.89
N CYS A 38 21.96 30.81 6.45
CA CYS A 38 23.06 30.40 7.33
C CYS A 38 24.28 31.31 7.26
N ASN A 39 24.28 32.32 6.37
CA ASN A 39 25.36 33.29 6.20
C ASN A 39 26.74 32.68 5.94
N THR A 40 26.76 31.50 5.30
CA THR A 40 28.00 30.83 4.90
C THR A 40 28.18 30.93 3.39
N TYR A 41 29.42 31.16 2.96
CA TYR A 41 29.80 31.06 1.56
C TYR A 41 30.01 29.59 1.18
N LYS A 42 29.37 29.16 0.09
CA LYS A 42 29.49 27.81 -0.48
C LYS A 42 29.72 27.94 -1.99
N PRO A 43 30.36 26.96 -2.65
CA PRO A 43 30.58 27.02 -4.09
C PRO A 43 29.28 27.32 -4.84
N SER A 44 29.33 28.22 -5.83
CA SER A 44 28.20 28.65 -6.67
C SER A 44 27.80 27.57 -7.67
N THR A 45 27.50 26.36 -7.20
CA THR A 45 27.20 25.19 -8.02
C THR A 45 25.86 24.56 -7.63
N THR A 46 25.34 23.69 -8.48
CA THR A 46 24.08 22.97 -8.24
C THR A 46 24.16 21.89 -7.16
N GLU A 47 25.37 21.62 -6.66
CA GLU A 47 25.58 20.75 -5.50
C GLU A 47 25.16 21.47 -4.21
N TYR A 48 25.38 22.79 -4.13
CA TYR A 48 25.11 23.58 -2.93
C TYR A 48 23.91 24.52 -3.05
N TYR A 49 23.46 24.84 -4.27
CA TYR A 49 22.30 25.70 -4.53
C TYR A 49 21.32 25.10 -5.55
N TYR A 50 20.01 25.24 -5.32
CA TYR A 50 19.02 24.86 -6.34
C TYR A 50 19.05 25.83 -7.51
N ARG A 51 18.78 25.33 -8.72
CA ARG A 51 18.55 26.19 -9.89
C ARG A 51 17.28 27.03 -9.67
N ASN A 52 17.38 28.33 -9.90
CA ASN A 52 16.27 29.27 -9.85
C ASN A 52 16.27 30.15 -11.10
N LYS A 53 15.43 29.79 -12.08
CA LYS A 53 15.27 30.52 -13.35
C LYS A 53 14.82 31.97 -13.19
N HIS A 54 14.26 32.35 -12.04
CA HIS A 54 13.85 33.72 -11.76
C HIS A 54 15.01 34.59 -11.24
N ASN A 55 16.11 33.97 -10.80
CA ASN A 55 17.30 34.72 -10.44
C ASN A 55 18.12 35.04 -11.70
N SER A 56 17.97 36.27 -12.19
CA SER A 56 18.61 36.74 -13.43
C SER A 56 20.10 37.09 -13.33
N ILE A 57 20.75 36.73 -12.22
CA ILE A 57 22.16 37.02 -11.94
C ILE A 57 23.00 35.77 -12.25
N ASP A 58 22.77 34.69 -11.49
CA ASP A 58 23.54 33.44 -11.57
C ASP A 58 22.65 32.22 -11.79
N GLY A 59 21.33 32.38 -11.83
CA GLY A 59 20.38 31.28 -11.98
C GLY A 59 20.33 30.33 -10.78
N LEU A 60 20.86 30.70 -9.62
CA LEU A 60 20.86 29.88 -8.40
C LEU A 60 19.98 30.48 -7.31
N SER A 61 19.47 29.65 -6.40
CA SER A 61 18.77 30.12 -5.19
C SER A 61 19.71 30.99 -4.35
N ASN A 62 19.14 31.91 -3.57
CA ASN A 62 19.86 32.67 -2.55
C ASN A 62 20.08 31.86 -1.26
N ARG A 63 19.42 30.71 -1.14
CA ARG A 63 19.53 29.79 -0.02
C ARG A 63 20.22 28.51 -0.46
N CYS A 64 21.12 28.01 0.36
CA CYS A 64 21.78 26.72 0.10
C CYS A 64 20.78 25.56 0.22
N LEU A 65 21.11 24.42 -0.39
CA LEU A 65 20.29 23.19 -0.40
C LEU A 65 19.87 22.81 1.01
N GLU A 66 20.81 22.81 1.96
CA GLU A 66 20.53 22.44 3.36
C GLU A 66 19.47 23.32 4.00
N CYS A 67 19.56 24.64 3.80
CA CYS A 67 18.59 25.59 4.34
C CYS A 67 17.22 25.45 3.66
N GLU A 68 17.19 25.26 2.34
CA GLU A 68 15.96 25.00 1.59
C GLU A 68 15.28 23.71 2.05
N ILE A 69 16.03 22.64 2.27
CA ILE A 69 15.50 21.37 2.78
C ILE A 69 14.89 21.58 4.18
N LYS A 70 15.57 22.31 5.06
CA LYS A 70 15.06 22.61 6.42
C LYS A 70 13.76 23.41 6.36
N ILE A 71 13.73 24.48 5.57
CA ILE A 71 12.55 25.34 5.40
C ILE A 71 11.39 24.56 4.80
N SER A 72 11.63 23.77 3.75
CA SER A 72 10.60 22.96 3.10
C SER A 72 10.00 21.91 4.06
N LYS A 73 10.84 21.25 4.86
CA LYS A 73 10.38 20.32 5.90
C LYS A 73 9.52 21.02 6.96
N GLN A 74 9.96 22.20 7.41
CA GLN A 74 9.21 22.96 8.40
C GLN A 74 7.86 23.42 7.84
N TRP A 75 7.83 23.93 6.60
CA TRP A 75 6.60 24.29 5.91
C TRP A 75 5.63 23.11 5.81
N ALA A 76 6.10 21.92 5.43
CA ALA A 76 5.27 20.72 5.34
C ALA A 76 4.69 20.29 6.70
N LYS A 77 5.44 20.52 7.79
CA LYS A 77 4.99 20.26 9.16
C LYS A 77 3.90 21.26 9.57
N ASP A 78 4.14 22.55 9.36
CA ASP A 78 3.25 23.63 9.75
C ASP A 78 1.99 23.70 8.87
N ASN A 79 2.09 23.21 7.62
CA ASN A 79 1.00 23.20 6.64
C ASN A 79 0.59 21.76 6.28
N LYS A 80 0.50 20.89 7.28
CA LYS A 80 0.27 19.44 7.11
C LYS A 80 -0.94 19.13 6.22
N GLU A 81 -2.06 19.82 6.43
CA GLU A 81 -3.30 19.60 5.66
C GLU A 81 -3.12 19.95 4.18
N ARG A 82 -2.62 21.16 3.91
CA ARG A 82 -2.33 21.64 2.56
C ARG A 82 -1.31 20.75 1.84
N HIS A 83 -0.26 20.34 2.54
CA HIS A 83 0.74 19.42 2.01
C HIS A 83 0.12 18.04 1.67
N ASN A 84 -0.76 17.52 2.52
CA ASN A 84 -1.48 16.27 2.24
C ASN A 84 -2.42 16.40 1.04
N GLU A 85 -3.12 17.53 0.90
CA GLU A 85 -4.00 17.78 -0.23
C GLU A 85 -3.23 17.82 -1.55
N LEU A 86 -2.11 18.55 -1.60
CA LEU A 86 -1.24 18.59 -2.77
C LEU A 86 -0.73 17.20 -3.15
N ASN A 87 -0.32 16.40 -2.16
CA ASN A 87 0.10 15.02 -2.39
C ASN A 87 -1.04 14.12 -2.90
N ARG A 88 -2.27 14.32 -2.42
CA ARG A 88 -3.46 13.60 -2.94
C ARG A 88 -3.74 13.96 -4.39
N LYS A 89 -3.67 15.25 -4.75
CA LYS A 89 -3.87 15.74 -6.13
C LYS A 89 -2.81 15.16 -7.07
N ALA A 90 -1.53 15.28 -6.71
CA ALA A 90 -0.43 14.70 -7.49
C ALA A 90 -0.55 13.17 -7.64
N PHE A 91 -1.00 12.47 -6.59
CA PHE A 91 -1.23 11.03 -6.67
C PHE A 91 -2.41 10.67 -7.59
N LYS A 92 -3.48 11.47 -7.60
CA LYS A 92 -4.63 11.25 -8.48
C LYS A 92 -4.26 11.44 -9.94
N GLU A 93 -3.54 12.52 -10.25
CA GLU A 93 -3.09 12.87 -11.60
C GLU A 93 -2.08 11.87 -12.17
N ASN A 94 -1.19 11.33 -11.32
CA ASN A 94 -0.08 10.47 -11.76
C ASN A 94 -0.11 9.06 -11.16
N ARG A 95 -1.31 8.56 -10.86
CA ARG A 95 -1.53 7.31 -10.11
C ARG A 95 -0.79 6.12 -10.70
N TRP A 96 -0.82 5.98 -12.02
CA TRP A 96 -0.25 4.82 -12.71
C TRP A 96 1.28 4.83 -12.67
N ASN A 97 1.90 5.99 -12.92
CA ASN A 97 3.35 6.14 -12.84
C ASN A 97 3.85 5.90 -11.42
N ILE A 98 3.20 6.49 -10.41
CA ILE A 98 3.59 6.28 -9.00
C ILE A 98 3.47 4.80 -8.61
N LYS A 99 2.43 4.10 -9.09
CA LYS A 99 2.27 2.66 -8.85
C LYS A 99 3.41 1.85 -9.49
N ASN A 100 3.82 2.19 -10.70
CA ASN A 100 4.93 1.52 -11.38
C ASN A 100 6.28 1.82 -10.69
N ILE A 101 6.55 3.08 -10.35
CA ILE A 101 7.75 3.46 -9.60
C ILE A 101 7.83 2.70 -8.27
N ARG A 102 6.71 2.58 -7.54
CA ARG A 102 6.67 1.78 -6.30
C ARG A 102 6.95 0.30 -6.55
N ARG A 103 6.43 -0.26 -7.64
CA ARG A 103 6.70 -1.66 -8.05
C ARG A 103 8.17 -1.87 -8.38
N GLU A 104 8.77 -1.00 -9.17
CA GLU A 104 10.19 -1.05 -9.54
C GLU A 104 11.09 -0.86 -8.32
N ASN A 105 10.80 0.10 -7.45
CA ASN A 105 11.56 0.28 -6.20
C ASN A 105 11.44 -0.93 -5.28
N SER A 106 10.27 -1.56 -5.21
CA SER A 106 10.08 -2.81 -4.45
C SER A 106 10.89 -3.97 -5.05
N LYS A 107 10.99 -4.05 -6.39
CA LYS A 107 11.83 -5.02 -7.09
C LYS A 107 13.31 -4.79 -6.81
N LYS A 108 13.81 -3.57 -7.01
CA LYS A 108 15.19 -3.18 -6.70
C LYS A 108 15.56 -3.45 -5.24
N ARG A 109 14.65 -3.22 -4.29
CA ARG A 109 14.86 -3.53 -2.87
C ARG A 109 15.03 -5.01 -2.58
N ARG A 110 14.41 -5.89 -3.37
CA ARG A 110 14.64 -7.34 -3.26
C ARG A 110 15.97 -7.72 -3.91
N GLU A 111 16.25 -7.20 -5.09
CA GLU A 111 17.47 -7.51 -5.85
C GLU A 111 18.75 -7.05 -5.15
N ASN A 112 18.72 -5.91 -4.46
CA ASN A 112 19.87 -5.38 -3.74
C ASN A 112 19.99 -5.88 -2.29
N GLY A 113 19.25 -6.92 -1.90
CA GLY A 113 19.33 -7.53 -0.57
C GLY A 113 18.73 -6.70 0.58
N LYS A 114 18.34 -5.44 0.36
CA LYS A 114 17.76 -4.58 1.42
C LYS A 114 16.46 -5.13 2.00
N HIS A 115 15.72 -5.91 1.21
CA HIS A 115 14.54 -6.63 1.69
C HIS A 115 14.93 -7.69 2.71
N ASP A 116 15.97 -8.47 2.43
CA ASP A 116 16.39 -9.58 3.28
C ASP A 116 17.08 -9.08 4.56
N GLU A 117 17.88 -8.02 4.45
CA GLU A 117 18.39 -7.29 5.62
C GLU A 117 17.25 -6.79 6.52
N TRP A 118 16.17 -6.30 5.92
CA TRP A 118 15.01 -5.85 6.68
C TRP A 118 14.29 -7.02 7.36
N LEU A 119 14.14 -8.17 6.68
CA LEU A 119 13.56 -9.38 7.28
C LEU A 119 14.36 -9.86 8.49
N LEU A 120 15.69 -9.92 8.37
CA LEU A 120 16.59 -10.34 9.46
C LEU A 120 16.51 -9.39 10.67
N LYS A 121 16.34 -8.09 10.43
CA LYS A 121 16.19 -7.08 11.49
C LYS A 121 14.77 -7.00 12.08
N ASN A 122 13.78 -7.62 11.46
CA ASN A 122 12.36 -7.53 11.88
C ASN A 122 11.69 -8.93 11.92
N PRO A 123 12.27 -9.92 12.63
CA PRO A 123 11.71 -11.26 12.71
C PRO A 123 10.35 -11.29 13.41
N ASP A 124 10.14 -10.40 14.38
CA ASP A 124 8.87 -10.18 15.09
C ASP A 124 7.72 -9.85 14.13
N LYS A 125 7.97 -8.99 13.14
CA LYS A 125 6.97 -8.61 12.14
C LYS A 125 6.65 -9.76 11.20
N MET A 126 7.61 -10.62 10.92
CA MET A 126 7.38 -11.82 10.10
C MET A 126 6.58 -12.86 10.85
N LEU A 127 6.87 -13.09 12.13
CA LEU A 127 6.07 -13.98 12.96
C LEU A 127 4.62 -13.51 13.03
N LYS A 128 4.39 -12.21 13.28
CA LYS A 128 3.05 -11.62 13.28
C LYS A 128 2.35 -11.79 11.93
N TYR A 129 3.03 -11.51 10.83
CA TYR A 129 2.46 -11.71 9.49
C TYR A 129 2.11 -13.19 9.23
N MET A 130 2.96 -14.13 9.65
CA MET A 130 2.70 -15.56 9.51
C MET A 130 1.48 -15.99 10.35
N GLN A 131 1.36 -15.51 11.58
CA GLN A 131 0.19 -15.72 12.44
C GLN A 131 -1.10 -15.19 11.78
N ASP A 132 -1.08 -13.94 11.30
CA ASP A 132 -2.23 -13.32 10.59
C ASP A 132 -2.62 -14.12 9.31
N ARG A 133 -1.66 -14.81 8.71
CA ARG A 133 -1.87 -15.64 7.51
C ARG A 133 -2.33 -17.07 7.83
N GLN A 134 -2.22 -17.54 9.07
CA GLN A 134 -2.71 -18.88 9.45
C GLN A 134 -4.21 -19.02 9.21
N HIS A 135 -4.99 -17.96 9.45
CA HIS A 135 -6.43 -17.89 9.15
C HIS A 135 -6.77 -17.98 7.65
N LYS A 136 -5.77 -18.03 6.75
CA LYS A 136 -5.99 -18.23 5.30
C LYS A 136 -5.66 -19.65 4.84
N ASN A 137 -5.11 -20.48 5.73
CA ASN A 137 -4.77 -21.86 5.42
C ASN A 137 -5.92 -22.75 5.87
N HIS A 138 -6.70 -23.25 4.93
CA HIS A 138 -7.79 -24.16 5.24
C HIS A 138 -7.32 -25.62 5.24
N ASN A 139 -7.63 -26.35 6.30
CA ASN A 139 -7.47 -27.78 6.42
C ASN A 139 -8.77 -28.46 5.94
N ILE A 140 -9.14 -28.21 4.69
CA ILE A 140 -10.37 -28.69 4.05
C ILE A 140 -10.01 -29.22 2.67
N ASN A 141 -10.27 -30.50 2.44
CA ASN A 141 -10.01 -31.16 1.17
C ASN A 141 -11.09 -30.83 0.12
N LYS A 142 -10.89 -31.29 -1.13
CA LYS A 142 -11.80 -30.94 -2.24
C LYS A 142 -13.20 -31.54 -2.07
N ASN A 143 -13.30 -32.78 -1.58
CA ASN A 143 -14.58 -33.46 -1.35
C ASN A 143 -15.33 -32.82 -0.18
N GLU A 144 -14.65 -32.61 0.95
CA GLU A 144 -15.16 -31.86 2.10
C GLU A 144 -15.73 -30.49 1.68
N TRP A 145 -15.00 -29.77 0.81
CA TRP A 145 -15.47 -28.49 0.31
C TRP A 145 -16.68 -28.58 -0.62
N ASN A 146 -16.73 -29.58 -1.49
CA ASN A 146 -17.87 -29.80 -2.36
C ASN A 146 -19.11 -30.18 -1.54
N ASN A 147 -18.98 -31.06 -0.55
CA ASN A 147 -20.05 -31.42 0.37
C ASN A 147 -20.58 -30.19 1.13
N CYS A 148 -19.67 -29.33 1.60
CA CYS A 148 -20.05 -28.06 2.24
C CYS A 148 -20.87 -27.19 1.28
N LYS A 149 -20.45 -27.02 0.02
CA LYS A 149 -21.23 -26.25 -0.97
C LYS A 149 -22.59 -26.87 -1.26
N GLU A 150 -22.65 -28.19 -1.43
CA GLU A 150 -23.90 -28.92 -1.69
C GLU A 150 -24.89 -28.81 -0.53
N TYR A 151 -24.41 -28.87 0.71
CA TYR A 151 -25.24 -28.66 1.90
C TYR A 151 -25.94 -27.30 1.86
N PHE A 152 -25.25 -26.26 1.41
CA PHE A 152 -25.80 -24.91 1.19
C PHE A 152 -26.43 -24.72 -0.21
N ASN A 153 -26.82 -25.80 -0.90
CA ASN A 153 -27.46 -25.76 -2.22
C ASN A 153 -26.65 -25.04 -3.30
N ASN A 154 -25.32 -25.04 -3.19
CA ASN A 154 -24.41 -24.23 -3.99
C ASN A 154 -24.76 -22.74 -3.96
N GLU A 155 -25.24 -22.24 -2.83
CA GLU A 155 -25.50 -20.83 -2.56
C GLU A 155 -24.56 -20.28 -1.48
N CYS A 156 -24.38 -18.96 -1.47
CA CYS A 156 -23.75 -18.29 -0.35
C CYS A 156 -24.58 -18.50 0.92
N ALA A 157 -23.96 -19.02 1.98
CA ALA A 157 -24.60 -19.28 3.26
C ALA A 157 -25.29 -18.05 3.86
N TYR A 158 -24.78 -16.85 3.59
CA TYR A 158 -25.31 -15.59 4.11
C TYR A 158 -26.40 -14.99 3.22
N CYS A 159 -26.07 -14.60 1.98
CA CYS A 159 -27.01 -13.87 1.13
C CYS A 159 -27.84 -14.75 0.18
N GLY A 160 -27.56 -16.06 0.11
CA GLY A 160 -28.25 -16.96 -0.82
C GLY A 160 -27.88 -16.80 -2.29
N LEU A 161 -26.84 -16.01 -2.63
CA LEU A 161 -26.42 -15.85 -4.03
C LEU A 161 -25.91 -17.21 -4.56
N PRO A 162 -26.50 -17.77 -5.63
CA PRO A 162 -26.07 -19.06 -6.17
C PRO A 162 -24.70 -18.95 -6.84
N LEU A 163 -23.96 -20.07 -6.85
CA LEU A 163 -22.62 -20.18 -7.43
C LEU A 163 -22.61 -19.78 -8.91
N SER A 164 -23.69 -20.08 -9.64
CA SER A 164 -23.88 -19.70 -11.05
C SER A 164 -23.92 -18.18 -11.28
N GLN A 165 -24.18 -17.39 -10.24
CA GLN A 165 -24.23 -15.93 -10.29
C GLN A 165 -23.04 -15.27 -9.55
N HIS A 166 -22.05 -16.05 -9.12
CA HIS A 166 -20.93 -15.56 -8.34
C HIS A 166 -19.81 -14.98 -9.23
N TYR A 167 -20.07 -13.83 -9.83
CA TYR A 167 -19.13 -13.14 -10.72
C TYR A 167 -18.20 -12.17 -9.98
N PHE A 168 -16.96 -12.05 -10.46
CA PHE A 168 -16.02 -11.02 -10.03
C PHE A 168 -15.32 -10.38 -11.22
N THR A 169 -15.06 -9.07 -11.14
CA THR A 169 -14.35 -8.31 -12.17
C THR A 169 -12.92 -8.02 -11.76
N ARG A 170 -11.95 -8.45 -12.56
CA ARG A 170 -10.52 -8.16 -12.34
C ARG A 170 -9.89 -7.64 -13.62
N LYS A 171 -9.31 -6.44 -13.56
CA LYS A 171 -8.71 -5.73 -14.71
C LYS A 171 -9.68 -5.59 -15.90
N GLY A 172 -10.96 -5.30 -15.62
CA GLY A 172 -12.00 -5.15 -16.65
C GLY A 172 -12.54 -6.47 -17.21
N ILE A 173 -12.06 -7.63 -16.74
CA ILE A 173 -12.55 -8.94 -17.17
C ILE A 173 -13.45 -9.49 -16.08
N THR A 174 -14.72 -9.74 -16.42
CA THR A 174 -15.68 -10.41 -15.54
C THR A 174 -15.58 -11.92 -15.73
N LYS A 175 -15.43 -12.66 -14.63
CA LYS A 175 -15.38 -14.13 -14.62
C LYS A 175 -16.25 -14.67 -13.51
N LEU A 176 -16.77 -15.88 -13.71
CA LEU A 176 -17.38 -16.65 -12.65
C LEU A 176 -16.28 -17.10 -11.67
N GLY A 177 -16.52 -16.96 -10.38
CA GLY A 177 -15.63 -17.37 -9.31
C GLY A 177 -16.27 -18.39 -8.39
N ASP A 178 -15.44 -19.20 -7.72
CA ASP A 178 -15.92 -20.07 -6.64
C ASP A 178 -16.20 -19.27 -5.37
N PHE A 179 -16.90 -19.87 -4.41
CA PHE A 179 -17.11 -19.29 -3.09
C PHE A 179 -15.80 -19.18 -2.30
N HIS A 180 -15.77 -18.23 -1.37
CA HIS A 180 -14.75 -18.19 -0.33
C HIS A 180 -15.07 -19.22 0.75
N LYS A 181 -14.02 -19.90 1.25
CA LYS A 181 -14.05 -20.72 2.47
C LYS A 181 -14.03 -19.78 3.66
N GLU A 182 -15.20 -19.35 4.11
CA GLU A 182 -15.29 -18.27 5.10
C GLU A 182 -15.25 -18.84 6.51
N HIS A 183 -14.42 -18.23 7.37
CA HIS A 183 -14.31 -18.58 8.78
C HIS A 183 -15.38 -17.85 9.59
N VAL A 184 -16.39 -18.59 10.07
CA VAL A 184 -17.52 -17.98 10.80
C VAL A 184 -17.04 -17.29 12.07
N ASP A 185 -16.20 -17.95 12.86
CA ASP A 185 -15.35 -17.31 13.87
C ASP A 185 -13.97 -17.01 13.25
N HIS A 186 -13.58 -15.73 13.24
CA HIS A 186 -12.29 -15.28 12.74
C HIS A 186 -11.10 -15.97 13.43
N LYS A 187 -11.23 -16.30 14.72
CA LYS A 187 -10.21 -16.97 15.52
C LYS A 187 -10.44 -18.48 15.65
N GLY A 188 -11.50 -18.99 15.02
CA GLY A 188 -11.88 -20.39 15.10
C GLY A 188 -10.98 -21.32 14.28
N ASN A 189 -11.40 -22.57 14.17
CA ASN A 189 -10.66 -23.61 13.47
C ASN A 189 -10.54 -23.34 11.96
N ASN A 190 -9.52 -23.94 11.34
CA ASN A 190 -9.29 -23.87 9.90
C ASN A 190 -9.92 -25.03 9.10
N ASN A 191 -10.77 -25.85 9.74
CA ASN A 191 -11.41 -27.03 9.14
C ASN A 191 -12.91 -26.76 8.88
N LEU A 192 -13.66 -27.79 8.47
CA LEU A 192 -15.10 -27.65 8.17
C LEU A 192 -15.94 -27.15 9.34
N SER A 193 -15.53 -27.36 10.60
CA SER A 193 -16.31 -26.98 11.80
C SER A 193 -16.52 -25.49 11.96
N ASN A 194 -15.79 -24.67 11.19
CA ASN A 194 -15.83 -23.22 11.24
C ASN A 194 -15.90 -22.62 9.84
N CYS A 195 -16.22 -23.42 8.81
CA CYS A 195 -16.15 -22.99 7.43
C CYS A 195 -17.51 -23.08 6.74
N VAL A 196 -17.91 -21.99 6.08
CA VAL A 196 -19.13 -21.92 5.24
C VAL A 196 -18.83 -21.33 3.86
N PRO A 197 -19.63 -21.62 2.81
CA PRO A 197 -19.50 -20.98 1.52
C PRO A 197 -20.01 -19.55 1.57
N SER A 198 -19.16 -18.58 1.24
CA SER A 198 -19.59 -17.19 1.13
C SER A 198 -19.19 -16.55 -0.19
N CYS A 199 -20.01 -15.58 -0.62
CA CYS A 199 -19.64 -14.72 -1.73
C CYS A 199 -18.61 -13.68 -1.29
N GLY A 200 -17.85 -13.12 -2.24
CA GLY A 200 -16.84 -12.10 -1.94
C GLY A 200 -17.42 -10.88 -1.20
N SER A 201 -18.64 -10.45 -1.57
CA SER A 201 -19.31 -9.32 -0.90
C SER A 201 -19.64 -9.62 0.57
N CYS A 202 -20.11 -10.83 0.90
CA CYS A 202 -20.42 -11.19 2.28
C CYS A 202 -19.16 -11.40 3.09
N ASN A 203 -18.16 -12.11 2.55
CA ASN A 203 -16.87 -12.32 3.18
C ASN A 203 -16.19 -10.98 3.54
N ASP A 204 -16.16 -10.04 2.59
CA ASP A 204 -15.54 -8.72 2.80
C ASP A 204 -16.35 -7.86 3.79
N HIS A 205 -17.69 -7.98 3.79
CA HIS A 205 -18.55 -7.25 4.71
C HIS A 205 -18.50 -7.80 6.15
N LYS A 206 -18.38 -9.12 6.32
CA LYS A 206 -18.22 -9.77 7.63
C LYS A 206 -16.84 -9.56 8.21
N TRP A 207 -15.80 -9.72 7.40
CA TRP A 207 -14.41 -9.52 7.80
C TRP A 207 -14.02 -10.26 9.09
N LYS A 208 -13.98 -9.55 10.23
CA LYS A 208 -13.62 -10.08 11.55
C LYS A 208 -14.73 -9.92 12.60
N PHE A 209 -15.88 -9.38 12.18
CA PHE A 209 -17.00 -9.19 13.10
C PHE A 209 -17.49 -10.56 13.58
N ASP A 210 -17.94 -10.57 14.84
CA ASP A 210 -18.59 -11.73 15.41
C ASP A 210 -19.82 -12.11 14.58
N PHE A 211 -20.09 -13.41 14.46
CA PHE A 211 -21.16 -13.90 13.60
C PHE A 211 -22.54 -13.41 14.03
N GLU A 212 -22.84 -13.43 15.34
CA GLU A 212 -24.15 -13.03 15.86
C GLU A 212 -24.31 -11.50 15.83
N GLU A 213 -23.23 -10.77 16.10
CA GLU A 213 -23.20 -9.31 15.99
C GLU A 213 -23.35 -8.82 14.54
N TRP A 214 -22.87 -9.61 13.57
CA TRP A 214 -22.88 -9.21 12.16
C TRP A 214 -24.11 -9.71 11.40
N TYR A 215 -24.57 -10.93 11.65
CA TYR A 215 -25.66 -11.59 10.93
C TYR A 215 -26.91 -11.66 11.79
N ASN A 216 -27.54 -10.51 12.02
CA ASN A 216 -28.77 -10.33 12.77
C ASN A 216 -29.81 -9.50 11.99
N LEU A 217 -30.95 -9.19 12.62
CA LEU A 217 -32.08 -8.49 12.01
C LEU A 217 -31.74 -7.14 11.35
N ASP A 218 -30.69 -6.45 11.80
CA ASP A 218 -30.26 -5.17 11.21
C ASP A 218 -29.48 -5.36 9.90
N ASN A 219 -28.98 -6.57 9.65
CA ASN A 219 -28.28 -6.90 8.42
C ASN A 219 -29.28 -7.20 7.30
N LYS A 220 -29.23 -6.42 6.22
CA LYS A 220 -30.09 -6.58 5.03
C LYS A 220 -30.04 -7.96 4.36
N ARG A 221 -29.02 -8.78 4.66
CA ARG A 221 -28.83 -10.13 4.12
C ARG A 221 -29.35 -11.22 5.05
N TYR A 222 -29.81 -10.84 6.24
CA TYR A 222 -30.22 -11.78 7.27
C TYR A 222 -31.47 -12.55 6.86
N SER A 223 -31.44 -13.84 7.20
CA SER A 223 -32.61 -14.71 7.18
C SER A 223 -32.48 -15.66 8.36
N GLN A 224 -33.54 -15.79 9.15
CA GLN A 224 -33.59 -16.74 10.27
C GLN A 224 -33.28 -18.16 9.79
N GLU A 225 -33.84 -18.58 8.66
CA GLU A 225 -33.60 -19.91 8.07
C GLU A 225 -32.11 -20.14 7.77
N ARG A 226 -31.41 -19.12 7.26
CA ARG A 226 -29.97 -19.20 6.95
C ARG A 226 -29.14 -19.20 8.22
N TYR A 227 -29.51 -18.37 9.20
CA TYR A 227 -28.88 -18.36 10.51
C TYR A 227 -28.94 -19.75 11.14
N ASP A 228 -30.13 -20.35 11.22
CA ASP A 228 -30.34 -21.67 11.81
C ASP A 228 -29.56 -22.75 11.05
N LYS A 229 -29.54 -22.68 9.71
CA LYS A 229 -28.79 -23.60 8.88
C LYS A 229 -27.28 -23.49 9.09
N ILE A 230 -26.75 -22.28 9.25
CA ILE A 230 -25.33 -22.04 9.58
C ILE A 230 -25.02 -22.61 10.97
N ILE A 231 -25.83 -22.32 11.98
CA ILE A 231 -25.62 -22.85 13.33
C ILE A 231 -25.63 -24.38 13.30
N LYS A 232 -26.61 -24.99 12.66
CA LYS A 232 -26.71 -26.45 12.54
C LYS A 232 -25.48 -27.07 11.86
N TRP A 233 -24.99 -26.43 10.80
CA TRP A 233 -23.75 -26.83 10.15
C TRP A 233 -22.54 -26.78 11.09
N LEU A 234 -22.37 -25.69 11.84
CA LEU A 234 -21.22 -25.48 12.74
C LEU A 234 -21.24 -26.39 13.97
N THR A 235 -22.42 -26.77 14.45
CA THR A 235 -22.58 -27.59 15.65
C THR A 235 -22.47 -29.08 15.37
N ASP A 236 -23.05 -29.55 14.27
CA ASP A 236 -23.24 -31.00 14.09
C ASP A 236 -23.10 -31.50 12.65
N ASP A 237 -23.80 -30.89 11.69
CA ASP A 237 -23.95 -31.51 10.36
C ASP A 237 -22.61 -31.65 9.61
N TYR A 238 -21.61 -30.79 9.86
CA TYR A 238 -20.30 -30.91 9.21
C TYR A 238 -19.59 -32.25 9.48
N LYS A 239 -19.88 -32.91 10.62
CA LYS A 239 -19.15 -34.10 11.09
C LYS A 239 -19.30 -35.30 10.15
N VAL A 240 -20.46 -35.44 9.49
CA VAL A 240 -20.70 -36.55 8.56
C VAL A 240 -19.92 -36.39 7.25
N TYR A 241 -19.32 -35.22 7.01
CA TYR A 241 -18.61 -34.88 5.79
C TYR A 241 -17.09 -34.83 5.96
N ILE A 242 -16.56 -35.11 7.16
CA ILE A 242 -15.12 -35.16 7.42
C ILE A 242 -14.57 -36.49 6.92
N GLU A 243 -13.58 -36.43 6.03
CA GLU A 243 -12.88 -37.65 5.62
C GLU A 243 -11.81 -38.04 6.64
N PRO A 244 -11.61 -39.34 6.93
CA PRO A 244 -10.48 -39.75 7.76
C PRO A 244 -9.16 -39.36 7.07
N PRO A 245 -8.13 -38.92 7.83
CA PRO A 245 -6.86 -38.51 7.27
C PRO A 245 -6.24 -39.68 6.49
N LYS A 246 -5.89 -39.44 5.21
CA LYS A 246 -5.21 -40.46 4.40
C LYS A 246 -3.92 -40.88 5.10
N PRO A 247 -3.64 -42.19 5.23
CA PRO A 247 -2.39 -42.64 5.82
C PRO A 247 -1.23 -42.06 5.02
N LYS A 248 -0.27 -41.42 5.71
CA LYS A 248 0.93 -40.86 5.08
C LYS A 248 1.70 -42.01 4.42
N GLY A 249 1.64 -42.09 3.10
CA GLY A 249 2.43 -43.07 2.34
C GLY A 249 3.91 -42.91 2.70
N LYS A 250 4.54 -44.01 3.14
CA LYS A 250 5.99 -44.05 3.33
C LYS A 250 6.64 -43.88 1.96
N TYR A 251 7.14 -42.70 1.65
CA TYR A 251 8.04 -42.52 0.52
C TYR A 251 9.34 -43.27 0.83
N THR A 252 9.52 -44.46 0.25
CA THR A 252 10.84 -45.08 0.19
C THR A 252 11.68 -44.27 -0.77
N ARG A 253 12.70 -43.57 -0.26
CA ARG A 253 13.75 -43.01 -1.11
C ARG A 253 14.40 -44.19 -1.82
N LYS A 254 14.24 -44.29 -3.14
CA LYS A 254 15.09 -45.14 -3.97
C LYS A 254 16.51 -44.62 -3.79
N SER A 255 17.35 -45.40 -3.10
CA SER A 255 18.79 -45.24 -3.15
C SER A 255 19.21 -45.44 -4.60
N VAL A 256 19.72 -44.39 -5.22
CA VAL A 256 20.40 -44.49 -6.51
C VAL A 256 21.74 -45.15 -6.19
N GLY A 257 21.91 -46.39 -6.65
CA GLY A 257 23.20 -47.08 -6.68
C GLY A 257 23.98 -46.70 -7.93
#